data_AF-A0A1W9V6B3-F1
#
_entry.id   AF-A0A1W9V6B3-F1
#
_cell.length_a   1.000
_cell.length_b   1.000
_cell.length_c   1.000
_cell.angle_alpha   90.00
_cell.angle_beta   90.00
_cell.angle_gamma   90.00
#
_symmetry.space_group_name_H-M   'P 1'
#
loop_
_entity.id
_entity.type
_entity.pdbx_description
1 polymer ?
#
loop_
_entity_poly.entity_id
_entity_poly.type
_entity_poly.pdbx_seq_one_letter_code
_entity_poly.pdbx_strand_id
1 'polypeptide(L)'
;MLGYFPESVHADQIYQTREKKYCRDNDIRMTGKSRGRPAKVTEMNKEKLVQEKKQRYQDDDVARIIVESKFGIGKRRYGMELIRSKLKETSETDIYMTTLVLNLDKVCTKEMAENKAKYRVLLRNAS
;
A
#
# COMPACT_ATOMS: atom_id res chain seq x y z
N MET A 1 19.25 5.43 -23.50
CA MET A 1 18.66 6.42 -22.57
C MET A 1 18.96 5.93 -21.17
N LEU A 2 19.63 6.76 -20.37
CA LEU A 2 20.16 6.41 -19.04
C LEU A 2 19.00 6.20 -18.05
N GLY A 3 19.13 5.19 -17.19
CA GLY A 3 18.11 4.84 -16.20
C GLY A 3 17.84 5.97 -15.22
N TYR A 4 16.56 6.23 -14.94
CA TYR A 4 16.10 7.19 -13.95
C TYR A 4 15.92 6.47 -12.61
N PHE A 5 16.57 6.96 -11.55
CA PHE A 5 16.32 6.44 -10.21
C PHE A 5 14.93 6.86 -9.73
N PRO A 6 14.19 5.97 -9.03
CA PRO A 6 12.89 6.33 -8.50
C PRO A 6 13.03 7.43 -7.44
N GLU A 7 12.03 8.30 -7.34
CA GLU A 7 11.96 9.33 -6.31
C GLU A 7 11.98 8.73 -4.89
N SER A 8 11.35 7.56 -4.72
CA SER A 8 11.30 6.84 -3.44
C SER A 8 11.25 5.33 -3.59
N VAL A 9 11.77 4.61 -2.60
CA VAL A 9 11.71 3.14 -2.50
C VAL A 9 11.05 2.73 -1.18
N HIS A 10 10.01 1.89 -1.30
CA HIS A 10 9.29 1.29 -0.19
C HIS A 10 9.72 -0.15 0.03
N ALA A 11 10.44 -0.41 1.12
CA ALA A 11 11.02 -1.73 1.40
C ALA A 11 10.83 -2.14 2.86
N ASP A 12 10.67 -3.45 3.11
CA ASP A 12 10.55 -3.99 4.45
C ASP A 12 11.79 -3.69 5.30
N GLN A 13 11.58 -3.55 6.61
CA GLN A 13 12.62 -3.17 7.59
C GLN A 13 13.89 -4.03 7.49
N ILE A 14 13.75 -5.31 7.11
CA ILE A 14 14.83 -6.28 6.95
C ILE A 14 15.73 -5.97 5.74
N TYR A 15 15.22 -5.30 4.71
CA TYR A 15 15.97 -4.89 3.52
C TYR A 15 16.59 -3.49 3.65
N GLN A 16 16.20 -2.72 4.68
CA GLN A 16 16.69 -1.35 4.86
C GLN A 16 18.15 -1.20 5.34
N THR A 17 18.91 -2.28 5.47
CA THR A 17 20.28 -2.30 6.00
C THR A 17 21.32 -1.86 4.96
N ARG A 18 21.38 -2.55 3.82
CA ARG A 18 22.45 -2.37 2.82
C ARG A 18 22.09 -1.29 1.82
N GLU A 19 20.80 -1.16 1.51
CA GLU A 19 20.30 -0.30 0.44
C GLU A 19 20.15 1.16 0.87
N LYS A 20 20.07 1.47 2.18
CA LYS A 20 19.98 2.86 2.67
C LYS A 20 21.14 3.74 2.23
N LYS A 21 22.35 3.20 2.19
CA LYS A 21 23.53 3.94 1.72
C LYS A 21 23.40 4.24 0.23
N TYR A 22 23.10 3.21 -0.56
CA TYR A 22 22.88 3.35 -1.99
C TYR A 22 21.76 4.36 -2.32
N CYS A 23 20.61 4.28 -1.62
CA CYS A 23 19.52 5.21 -1.81
C CYS A 23 19.92 6.65 -1.45
N ARG A 24 20.63 6.84 -0.33
CA ARG A 24 21.11 8.18 0.07
C ARG A 24 22.09 8.76 -0.95
N ASP A 25 23.01 7.94 -1.48
CA ASP A 25 24.03 8.37 -2.44
C ASP A 25 23.43 8.71 -3.81
N ASN A 26 22.25 8.17 -4.14
CA ASN A 26 21.53 8.41 -5.39
C ASN A 26 20.29 9.33 -5.23
N ASP A 27 20.17 10.03 -4.10
CA ASP A 27 19.03 10.91 -3.77
C ASP A 27 17.65 10.23 -3.85
N ILE A 28 17.61 8.93 -3.57
CA ILE A 28 16.40 8.12 -3.52
C ILE A 28 15.85 8.18 -2.10
N ARG A 29 14.59 8.65 -1.95
CA ARG A 29 13.91 8.65 -0.65
C ARG A 29 13.59 7.22 -0.24
N MET A 30 14.31 6.71 0.75
CA MET A 30 14.00 5.40 1.32
C MET A 30 13.02 5.54 2.47
N THR A 31 11.94 4.77 2.40
CA THR A 31 10.90 4.86 3.39
C THR A 31 11.20 3.96 4.62
N GLY A 32 10.55 4.23 5.74
CA GLY A 32 10.75 3.62 7.04
C GLY A 32 11.55 4.48 8.04
N LYS A 33 11.54 4.07 9.31
CA LYS A 33 12.23 4.81 10.38
C LYS A 33 13.74 4.84 10.16
N SER A 34 14.36 6.00 10.40
CA SER A 34 15.82 6.10 10.40
C SER A 34 16.42 5.15 11.44
N ARG A 35 17.49 4.44 11.06
CA ARG A 35 18.21 3.57 12.01
C ARG A 35 19.13 4.47 12.82
N GLY A 36 18.86 4.55 14.12
CA GLY A 36 19.62 5.37 15.06
C GLY A 36 18.73 6.05 16.09
N ARG A 37 19.39 6.79 16.99
CA ARG A 37 18.68 7.60 17.97
C ARG A 37 17.89 8.69 17.24
N PRO A 38 16.59 8.88 17.56
CA PRO A 38 15.84 10.02 17.05
C PRO A 38 16.59 11.33 17.33
N ALA A 39 16.57 12.26 16.36
CA ALA A 39 17.14 13.58 16.57
C ALA A 39 16.49 14.26 17.78
N LYS A 40 17.30 14.97 18.59
CA LYS A 40 16.75 15.79 19.68
C LYS A 40 15.89 16.90 19.07
N VAL A 41 14.71 17.11 19.64
CA VAL A 41 13.82 18.20 19.22
C VAL A 41 14.39 19.51 19.75
N THR A 42 14.56 20.46 18.85
CA THR A 42 15.00 21.84 19.07
C THR A 42 14.04 22.75 18.31
N GLU A 43 13.85 24.00 18.74
CA GLU A 43 12.92 24.92 18.06
C GLU A 43 13.19 25.05 16.55
N MET A 44 14.46 25.08 16.13
CA MET A 44 14.85 25.12 14.71
C MET A 44 14.50 23.87 13.89
N ASN A 45 14.39 22.68 14.50
CA ASN A 45 14.20 21.43 13.76
C ASN A 45 12.82 20.80 13.95
N LYS A 46 12.00 21.35 14.86
CA LYS A 46 10.70 20.81 15.25
C LYS A 46 9.77 20.66 14.05
N GLU A 47 9.67 21.69 13.22
CA GLU A 47 8.80 21.68 12.03
C GLU A 47 9.25 20.65 11.01
N LYS A 48 10.56 20.60 10.71
CA LYS A 48 11.15 19.63 9.80
C LYS A 48 10.90 18.18 10.26
N LEU A 49 11.10 17.89 11.55
CA LEU A 49 10.87 16.56 12.12
C LEU A 49 9.39 16.13 12.05
N VAL A 50 8.46 17.06 12.22
CA VAL A 50 7.02 16.81 12.09
C VAL A 50 6.65 16.50 10.64
N GLN A 51 7.15 17.29 9.69
CA GLN A 51 6.91 17.07 8.27
C GLN A 51 7.46 15.72 7.81
N GLU A 52 8.71 15.40 8.17
CA GLU A 52 9.31 14.10 7.85
C GLU A 52 8.51 12.93 8.46
N LYS A 53 7.96 13.09 9.67
CA LYS A 53 7.13 12.06 10.31
C LYS A 53 5.80 11.88 9.57
N LYS A 54 5.17 12.97 9.16
CA LYS A 54 3.92 12.96 8.39
C LYS A 54 4.13 12.31 7.03
N GLN A 55 5.22 12.67 6.35
CA GLN A 55 5.55 12.14 5.04
C GLN A 55 5.86 10.64 5.12
N ARG A 56 6.65 10.19 6.11
CA ARG A 56 6.84 8.75 6.38
C ARG A 56 5.52 8.02 6.60
N TYR A 57 4.63 8.55 7.43
CA TYR A 57 3.34 7.91 7.70
C TYR A 57 2.47 7.80 6.43
N GLN A 58 2.45 8.84 5.59
CA GLN A 58 1.68 8.85 4.36
C GLN A 58 2.26 7.90 3.30
N ASP A 59 3.58 7.92 3.12
CA ASP A 59 4.29 7.16 2.10
C ASP A 59 4.39 5.66 2.48
N ASP A 60 4.78 5.34 3.73
CA ASP A 60 4.94 3.95 4.19
C ASP A 60 3.64 3.33 4.69
N ASP A 61 3.13 3.89 5.77
CA ASP A 61 2.25 3.13 6.66
C ASP A 61 0.88 3.00 6.00
N VAL A 62 0.34 4.09 5.45
CA VAL A 62 -1.00 4.08 4.84
C VAL A 62 -1.05 3.19 3.60
N ALA A 63 -0.09 3.35 2.68
CA ALA A 63 -0.07 2.56 1.45
C ALA A 63 0.12 1.06 1.75
N ARG A 64 1.08 0.73 2.63
CA ARG A 64 1.37 -0.66 3.01
C ARG A 64 0.21 -1.30 3.77
N ILE A 65 -0.41 -0.60 4.71
CA ILE A 65 -1.55 -1.10 5.48
C ILE A 65 -2.72 -1.47 4.55
N ILE A 66 -3.02 -0.63 3.55
CA ILE A 66 -4.10 -0.91 2.59
C ILE A 66 -3.79 -2.18 1.81
N VAL A 67 -2.57 -2.31 1.29
CA VAL A 67 -2.12 -3.47 0.51
C VAL A 67 -2.13 -4.74 1.35
N GLU A 68 -1.54 -4.72 2.54
CA GLU A 68 -1.54 -5.86 3.48
C GLU A 68 -2.95 -6.27 3.87
N SER A 69 -3.83 -5.30 4.13
CA SER A 69 -5.24 -5.57 4.44
C SER A 69 -5.93 -6.28 3.27
N LYS A 70 -5.66 -5.88 2.03
CA LYS A 70 -6.21 -6.54 0.84
C LYS A 70 -5.65 -7.94 0.64
N PHE A 71 -4.36 -8.15 0.85
CA PHE A 71 -3.78 -9.51 0.82
C PHE A 71 -4.33 -10.40 1.94
N GLY A 72 -4.58 -9.86 3.14
CA GLY A 72 -5.23 -10.60 4.22
C GLY A 72 -6.63 -11.06 3.84
N ILE A 73 -7.41 -10.19 3.17
CA ILE A 73 -8.71 -10.55 2.62
C ILE A 73 -8.56 -11.59 1.50
N GLY A 74 -7.61 -11.41 0.57
CA GLY A 74 -7.34 -12.37 -0.50
C GLY A 74 -7.03 -13.77 0.02
N LYS A 75 -6.19 -13.87 1.05
CA LYS A 75 -5.85 -15.13 1.73
C LYS A 75 -7.07 -15.77 2.38
N ARG A 76 -7.80 -15.03 3.23
CA ARG A 76 -8.90 -15.59 4.05
C ARG A 76 -10.22 -15.77 3.31
N ARG A 77 -10.64 -14.77 2.54
CA ARG A 77 -11.96 -14.75 1.87
C ARG A 77 -11.92 -15.35 0.46
N TYR A 78 -10.79 -15.19 -0.24
CA TYR A 78 -10.67 -15.64 -1.64
C TYR A 78 -9.73 -16.84 -1.81
N GLY A 79 -9.27 -17.44 -0.72
CA GLY A 79 -8.55 -18.72 -0.76
C GLY A 79 -7.14 -18.64 -1.34
N MET A 80 -6.50 -17.45 -1.40
CA MET A 80 -5.09 -17.38 -1.84
C MET A 80 -4.14 -18.22 -0.97
N GLU A 81 -4.52 -18.49 0.29
CA GLU A 81 -3.76 -19.35 1.21
C GLU A 81 -3.97 -20.86 0.95
N LEU A 82 -4.93 -21.20 0.09
CA LEU A 82 -5.31 -22.57 -0.26
C LEU A 82 -4.87 -22.96 -1.68
N ILE A 83 -4.04 -22.15 -2.35
CA ILE A 83 -3.49 -22.48 -3.66
C ILE A 83 -2.52 -23.67 -3.50
N ARG A 84 -2.87 -24.81 -4.11
CA ARG A 84 -2.10 -26.07 -4.07
C ARG A 84 -1.51 -26.46 -5.42
N SER A 85 -1.57 -25.56 -6.38
CA SER A 85 -1.03 -25.73 -7.73
C SER A 85 0.47 -26.02 -7.67
N LYS A 86 0.89 -27.12 -8.31
CA LYS A 86 2.27 -27.62 -8.24
C LYS A 86 3.20 -26.95 -9.25
N LEU A 87 2.66 -26.46 -10.36
CA LEU A 87 3.40 -25.74 -11.39
C LEU A 87 3.33 -24.24 -11.14
N LYS A 88 4.43 -23.56 -11.44
CA LYS A 88 4.56 -22.10 -11.31
C LYS A 88 3.50 -21.36 -12.14
N GLU A 89 3.31 -21.75 -13.39
CA GLU A 89 2.36 -21.11 -14.31
C GLU A 89 0.91 -21.20 -13.81
N THR A 90 0.53 -22.35 -13.25
CA THR A 90 -0.82 -22.55 -12.71
C THR A 90 -1.01 -21.77 -11.42
N SER A 91 -0.03 -21.77 -10.51
CA SER A 91 -0.13 -20.99 -9.27
C SER A 91 -0.16 -19.48 -9.52
N GLU A 92 0.60 -18.99 -10.51
CA GLU A 92 0.50 -17.61 -10.98
C GLU A 92 -0.89 -17.30 -11.53
N THR A 93 -1.45 -18.18 -12.36
CA THR A 93 -2.81 -18.02 -12.89
C THR A 93 -3.86 -17.93 -11.77
N ASP A 94 -3.78 -18.79 -10.76
CA ASP A 94 -4.69 -18.76 -9.60
C ASP A 94 -4.59 -17.42 -8.83
N ILE A 95 -3.36 -16.92 -8.63
CA ILE A 95 -3.10 -15.62 -7.99
C ILE A 95 -3.69 -14.48 -8.83
N TYR A 96 -3.49 -14.50 -10.15
CA TYR A 96 -4.01 -13.48 -11.06
C TYR A 96 -5.54 -13.45 -11.06
N MET A 97 -6.18 -14.61 -11.19
CA MET A 97 -7.63 -14.71 -11.16
C MET A 97 -8.21 -14.22 -9.83
N THR A 98 -7.58 -14.58 -8.71
CA THR A 98 -8.01 -14.11 -7.40
C THR A 98 -7.89 -12.59 -7.26
N THR A 99 -6.78 -12.03 -7.76
CA THR A 99 -6.54 -10.58 -7.76
C THR A 99 -7.55 -9.84 -8.62
N LEU A 100 -7.90 -10.39 -9.79
CA LEU A 100 -8.95 -9.85 -10.65
C LEU A 100 -10.30 -9.81 -9.93
N VAL A 101 -10.71 -10.92 -9.31
CA VAL A 101 -11.98 -11.00 -8.58
C VAL A 101 -12.03 -10.01 -7.40
N LEU A 102 -10.93 -9.85 -6.66
CA LEU A 102 -10.80 -8.86 -5.59
C LEU A 102 -11.06 -7.42 -6.09
N ASN A 103 -10.50 -7.08 -7.26
CA ASN A 103 -10.69 -5.77 -7.86
C ASN A 103 -12.12 -5.57 -8.37
N LEU A 104 -12.72 -6.61 -8.97
CA LEU A 104 -14.11 -6.57 -9.42
C LEU A 104 -15.07 -6.41 -8.24
N ASP A 105 -14.90 -7.17 -7.15
CA ASP A 105 -15.74 -7.04 -5.94
C ASP A 105 -15.71 -5.61 -5.38
N LYS A 106 -14.53 -4.98 -5.39
CA LYS A 106 -14.36 -3.59 -4.97
C LYS A 106 -15.18 -2.62 -5.85
N VAL A 107 -15.10 -2.76 -7.17
CA VAL A 107 -15.81 -1.89 -8.11
C VAL A 107 -17.32 -2.11 -8.00
N CYS A 108 -17.76 -3.37 -8.07
CA CYS A 108 -19.17 -3.73 -7.97
C CYS A 108 -19.79 -3.27 -6.65
N THR A 109 -19.10 -3.44 -5.52
CA THR A 109 -19.60 -3.00 -4.21
C THR A 109 -19.78 -1.49 -4.15
N LYS A 110 -18.84 -0.73 -4.71
CA LYS A 110 -18.93 0.74 -4.78
C LYS A 110 -20.13 1.16 -5.61
N GLU A 111 -20.27 0.59 -6.80
CA GLU A 111 -21.37 0.90 -7.72
C GLU A 111 -22.74 0.51 -7.14
N MET A 112 -22.84 -0.65 -6.48
CA MET A 112 -24.06 -1.06 -5.77
C MET A 112 -24.42 -0.09 -4.64
N ALA A 113 -23.43 0.42 -3.90
CA ALA A 113 -23.67 1.39 -2.84
C ALA A 113 -24.18 2.74 -3.38
N GLU A 114 -23.58 3.23 -4.46
CA GLU A 114 -24.00 4.45 -5.16
C GLU A 114 -25.43 4.32 -5.72
N ASN A 115 -25.72 3.20 -6.39
CA ASN A 115 -27.06 2.90 -6.88
C ASN A 115 -28.08 2.84 -5.75
N LYS A 116 -27.77 2.14 -4.65
CA LYS A 116 -28.66 2.06 -3.48
C LYS A 116 -28.93 3.42 -2.85
N ALA A 117 -27.93 4.30 -2.80
CA ALA A 117 -28.10 5.67 -2.32
C ALA A 117 -29.01 6.49 -3.25
N LYS A 118 -28.80 6.39 -4.57
CA LYS A 118 -29.62 7.05 -5.59
C LYS A 118 -31.09 6.63 -5.49
N TYR A 119 -31.38 5.33 -5.46
CA TYR A 119 -32.75 4.82 -5.35
C TYR A 119 -33.41 5.19 -4.01
N ARG A 120 -32.66 5.25 -2.91
CA ARG A 120 -33.19 5.70 -1.62
C ARG A 120 -33.67 7.16 -1.66
N VAL A 121 -32.92 8.04 -2.32
CA VAL A 121 -33.30 9.46 -2.48
C VAL A 121 -34.53 9.58 -3.38
N LEU A 122 -34.56 8.84 -4.50
CA LEU A 122 -35.71 8.83 -5.40
C LEU A 122 -37.01 8.40 -4.68
N LEU A 123 -36.95 7.34 -3.87
CA LEU A 123 -38.10 6.86 -3.11
C LEU A 123 -38.58 7.88 -2.05
N ARG A 124 -37.66 8.63 -1.42
CA ARG A 124 -38.01 9.69 -0.47
C ARG A 124 -38.66 10.90 -1.12
N ASN A 125 -38.23 11.25 -2.34
CA ASN A 125 -38.77 12.41 -3.06
C ASN A 125 -40.09 12.10 -3.79
N ALA A 126 -40.44 10.82 -3.92
CA ALA A 126 -41.70 10.35 -4.50
C ALA A 126 -42.80 10.11 -3.45
N SER A 127 -42.51 10.33 -2.17
CA SER A 127 -43.45 10.28 -1.04
C SER A 127 -43.84 11.69 -0.62
#